data_AF-A0A7J6KSV9-F1
#
_entry.id   AF-A0A7J6KSV9-F1
#
_cell.length_a   1.000
_cell.length_b   1.000
_cell.length_c   1.000
_cell.angle_alpha   90.00
_cell.angle_beta   90.00
_cell.angle_gamma   90.00
#
_symmetry.space_group_name_H-M   'P 1'
#
loop_
_entity.id
_entity.type
_entity.pdbx_description
1 polymer ?
#
loop_
_entity_poly.entity_id
_entity_poly.type
_entity_poly.pdbx_seq_one_letter_code
_entity_poly.pdbx_strand_id
1 'polypeptide(L)'
;MSIRPPSDTSGSIKVELTASGGQSNISAVANITLTGIGVGMLSLPRAIAEAGYAFGFALLIFSGIVGMLYTQLLRACMKPDTRSYEDIGMDAFGRWGVAAVAFGVNGALLGTCCLLMLLLGQNSYKLYNGIAQEYW
;
A
#
# COMPACT_ATOMS: atom_id res chain seq x y z
N MET A 1 48.61 2.47 -15.72
CA MET A 1 47.74 3.30 -16.59
C MET A 1 46.43 2.54 -16.71
N SER A 2 45.41 2.74 -15.88
CA SER A 2 44.60 3.94 -15.53
C SER A 2 44.23 3.88 -14.03
N ILE A 3 44.55 4.86 -13.17
CA ILE A 3 43.87 6.15 -12.87
C ILE A 3 42.38 6.01 -12.41
N ARG A 4 42.23 6.10 -11.07
CA ARG A 4 41.16 6.65 -10.18
C ARG A 4 39.76 6.02 -10.00
N PRO A 5 39.15 6.23 -8.79
CA PRO A 5 38.04 5.52 -8.13
C PRO A 5 36.81 6.47 -7.94
N PRO A 6 36.08 6.52 -6.80
CA PRO A 6 35.17 5.59 -6.10
C PRO A 6 33.69 6.11 -6.12
N SER A 7 32.84 5.56 -5.25
CA SER A 7 31.55 6.08 -4.76
C SER A 7 30.33 6.08 -5.68
N ASP A 8 29.48 5.08 -5.50
CA ASP A 8 28.05 5.32 -5.33
C ASP A 8 27.61 4.74 -3.98
N THR A 9 27.82 5.57 -2.97
CA THR A 9 26.98 5.64 -1.78
C THR A 9 25.56 5.99 -2.24
N SER A 10 24.77 4.97 -2.53
CA SER A 10 23.31 5.03 -2.50
C SER A 10 22.89 3.75 -1.77
N GLY A 11 23.00 3.75 -0.44
CA GLY A 11 21.95 4.40 0.34
C GLY A 11 20.74 3.49 0.42
N SER A 12 20.96 2.24 0.84
CA SER A 12 20.11 1.56 1.84
C SER A 12 18.61 1.91 1.79
N ILE A 13 17.95 1.63 0.67
CA ILE A 13 16.65 0.97 0.76
C ILE A 13 16.96 -0.54 0.80
N LYS A 14 17.59 -0.94 1.90
CA LYS A 14 17.41 -2.28 2.41
C LYS A 14 15.97 -2.31 2.89
N VAL A 15 15.02 -2.53 1.97
CA VAL A 15 13.90 -3.39 2.35
C VAL A 15 14.54 -4.77 2.54
N GLU A 16 15.26 -4.93 3.65
CA GLU A 16 15.63 -6.22 4.19
C GLU A 16 14.31 -6.79 4.72
N LEU A 17 13.44 -7.18 3.77
CA LEU A 17 12.73 -8.44 3.89
C LEU A 17 13.86 -9.44 4.07
N THR A 18 14.28 -9.68 5.31
CA THR A 18 15.33 -10.63 5.66
C THR A 18 14.80 -12.01 5.32
N ALA A 19 14.86 -12.35 4.04
CA ALA A 19 14.79 -13.71 3.56
C ALA A 19 16.14 -14.35 3.86
N SER A 20 16.40 -14.63 5.13
CA SER A 20 17.37 -15.64 5.57
C SER A 20 17.24 -15.85 7.09
N GLY A 21 16.52 -16.90 7.48
CA GLY A 21 16.53 -17.45 8.84
C GLY A 21 15.69 -16.69 9.88
N GLY A 22 14.50 -17.21 10.19
CA GLY A 22 13.84 -16.96 11.48
C GLY A 22 13.29 -15.54 11.74
N GLN A 23 12.86 -14.80 10.72
CA GLN A 23 12.12 -13.56 10.98
C GLN A 23 10.72 -13.85 11.55
N SER A 24 10.45 -13.31 12.73
CA SER A 24 9.16 -13.37 13.40
C SER A 24 8.02 -12.87 12.50
N ASN A 25 6.93 -13.65 12.41
CA ASN A 25 5.68 -13.26 11.72
C ASN A 25 5.21 -11.83 12.05
N ILE A 26 5.57 -11.35 13.24
CA ILE A 26 5.28 -10.01 13.76
C ILE A 26 5.87 -8.90 12.87
N SER A 27 7.11 -9.05 12.38
CA SER A 27 7.76 -8.02 11.56
C SER A 27 7.09 -7.88 10.19
N ALA A 28 6.69 -9.00 9.58
CA ALA A 28 5.95 -8.99 8.32
C ALA A 28 4.58 -8.32 8.49
N VAL A 29 3.84 -8.69 9.54
CA VAL A 29 2.53 -8.10 9.85
C VAL A 29 2.65 -6.60 10.15
N ALA A 30 3.69 -6.18 10.88
CA ALA A 30 3.93 -4.78 11.19
C ALA A 30 4.18 -3.95 9.92
N ASN A 31 5.01 -4.43 8.99
CA ASN A 31 5.29 -3.71 7.73
C ASN A 31 4.03 -3.54 6.87
N ILE A 32 3.22 -4.59 6.75
CA ILE A 32 1.94 -4.52 6.03
C ILE A 32 1.00 -3.52 6.71
N THR A 33 0.94 -3.53 8.04
CA THR A 33 0.10 -2.62 8.82
C THR A 33 0.54 -1.17 8.68
N LEU A 34 1.84 -0.88 8.79
CA LEU A 34 2.39 0.47 8.61
C LEU A 34 2.08 1.03 7.22
N THR A 35 2.20 0.17 6.18
CA THR A 35 1.88 0.56 4.81
C THR A 35 0.38 0.88 4.65
N GLY A 36 -0.49 0.02 5.19
CA GLY A 36 -1.94 0.23 5.15
C GLY A 36 -2.39 1.48 5.92
N ILE A 37 -1.78 1.72 7.09
CA ILE A 37 -1.99 2.94 7.88
C ILE A 37 -1.60 4.18 7.08
N GLY A 38 -0.46 4.16 6.39
CA GLY A 38 -0.01 5.26 5.55
C GLY A 38 -1.04 5.64 4.48
N VAL A 39 -1.47 4.67 3.67
CA VAL A 39 -2.46 4.91 2.60
C VAL A 39 -3.83 5.30 3.17
N GLY A 40 -4.25 4.68 4.27
CA GLY A 40 -5.54 4.96 4.92
C GLY A 40 -5.60 6.35 5.56
N MET A 41 -4.53 6.81 6.22
CA MET A 41 -4.48 8.14 6.83
C MET A 41 -4.49 9.27 5.81
N LEU A 42 -4.10 9.02 4.56
CA LEU A 42 -4.16 10.03 3.50
C LEU A 42 -5.58 10.19 2.95
N SER A 43 -6.37 9.12 2.93
CA SER A 43 -7.73 9.10 2.37
C SER A 43 -8.83 9.37 3.40
N LEU A 44 -8.73 8.82 4.62
CA LEU A 44 -9.72 8.98 5.70
C LEU A 44 -10.04 10.44 6.06
N PRO A 45 -9.06 11.34 6.30
CA PRO A 45 -9.37 12.68 6.79
C PRO A 45 -10.08 13.53 5.74
N ARG A 46 -9.76 13.34 4.45
CA ARG A 46 -10.52 13.99 3.37
C ARG A 46 -11.93 13.43 3.25
N ALA A 47 -12.09 12.11 3.34
CA ALA A 47 -13.41 11.49 3.29
C ALA A 47 -14.32 11.96 4.44
N ILE A 48 -13.78 12.09 5.66
CA ILE A 48 -14.56 12.55 6.83
C ILE A 48 -14.87 14.07 6.73
N ALA A 49 -13.95 14.87 6.19
CA ALA A 49 -14.15 16.31 6.02
C ALA A 49 -15.34 16.63 5.11
N GLU A 50 -15.59 15.82 4.08
CA GLU A 50 -16.71 16.01 3.15
C GLU A 50 -18.00 15.29 3.58
N ALA A 51 -17.89 14.15 4.26
CA ALA A 51 -19.04 13.29 4.55
C ALA A 51 -19.71 13.56 5.93
N GLY A 52 -19.10 14.39 6.78
CA GLY A 52 -19.61 14.73 8.12
C GLY A 52 -19.30 13.64 9.17
N TYR A 53 -19.14 14.05 10.43
CA TYR A 53 -18.62 13.18 11.50
C TYR A 53 -19.42 11.88 11.69
N ALA A 54 -20.75 11.94 11.79
CA ALA A 54 -21.58 10.76 12.07
C ALA A 54 -21.54 9.72 10.94
N PHE A 55 -21.61 10.18 9.68
CA PHE A 55 -21.58 9.30 8.53
C PHE A 55 -20.15 8.78 8.25
N GLY A 56 -19.12 9.59 8.52
CA GLY A 56 -17.72 9.17 8.47
C GLY A 56 -17.41 8.00 9.42
N PHE A 57 -17.87 8.07 10.68
CA PHE A 57 -17.72 6.96 11.63
C PHE A 57 -18.47 5.70 11.20
N ALA A 58 -19.69 5.84 10.67
CA ALA A 58 -20.46 4.71 10.16
C ALA A 58 -19.75 4.01 9.00
N LEU A 59 -19.21 4.77 8.04
CA LEU A 59 -18.44 4.23 6.92
C LEU A 59 -17.13 3.57 7.36
N LEU A 60 -16.48 4.11 8.40
CA LEU A 60 -15.24 3.54 8.93
C LEU A 60 -15.49 2.16 9.56
N ILE A 61 -16.54 2.04 10.37
CA ILE A 61 -16.97 0.75 10.95
C ILE A 61 -17.37 -0.22 9.84
N PHE A 62 -18.15 0.23 8.86
CA PHE A 62 -18.57 -0.59 7.74
C PHE A 62 -17.37 -1.09 6.92
N SER A 63 -16.42 -0.22 6.59
CA SER A 63 -15.18 -0.59 5.91
C SER A 63 -14.35 -1.59 6.71
N GLY A 64 -14.32 -1.48 8.03
CA GLY A 64 -13.65 -2.44 8.91
C GLY A 64 -14.30 -3.82 8.86
N ILE A 65 -15.63 -3.89 8.90
CA ILE A 65 -16.38 -5.14 8.77
C ILE A 65 -16.13 -5.78 7.41
N VAL A 66 -16.18 -5.00 6.32
CA VAL A 66 -15.88 -5.49 4.97
C VAL A 66 -14.44 -5.99 4.86
N GLY A 67 -13.46 -5.29 5.45
CA GLY A 67 -12.07 -5.75 5.50
C GLY A 67 -11.92 -7.08 6.25
N MET A 68 -12.60 -7.23 7.39
CA MET A 68 -12.62 -8.49 8.13
C MET A 68 -13.25 -9.62 7.31
N LEU A 69 -14.36 -9.37 6.63
CA LEU A 69 -14.96 -10.36 5.73
C LEU A 69 -14.00 -10.76 4.60
N TYR A 70 -13.33 -9.78 3.98
CA TYR A 70 -12.37 -10.02 2.90
C TYR A 70 -11.20 -10.91 3.36
N THR A 71 -10.64 -10.62 4.54
CA THR A 71 -9.55 -11.43 5.12
C THR A 71 -10.00 -12.84 5.50
N GLN A 72 -11.24 -13.02 5.98
CA GLN A 72 -11.80 -14.35 6.27
C GLN A 72 -11.99 -15.17 4.99
N LEU A 73 -12.53 -14.55 3.93
CA LEU A 73 -12.66 -15.18 2.62
C LEU A 73 -11.30 -15.57 2.06
N LEU A 74 -10.33 -14.65 2.09
CA LEU A 74 -8.96 -14.91 1.65
C LEU A 74 -8.33 -16.08 2.42
N ARG A 75 -8.56 -16.13 3.74
CA ARG A 75 -8.06 -17.21 4.60
C ARG A 75 -8.72 -18.56 4.30
N ALA A 76 -10.01 -18.57 3.95
CA ALA A 76 -10.71 -19.77 3.54
C ALA A 76 -10.21 -20.30 2.18
N CYS A 77 -9.80 -19.40 1.28
CA CYS A 77 -9.29 -19.73 -0.05
C CYS A 77 -7.78 -20.05 -0.09
N MET A 78 -7.03 -19.69 0.95
CA MET A 78 -5.58 -19.88 0.99
C MET A 78 -5.21 -21.33 1.31
N LYS A 79 -4.95 -22.14 0.27
CA LYS A 79 -4.36 -23.49 0.41
C LYS A 79 -2.83 -23.41 0.55
N PRO A 80 -2.20 -24.34 1.29
CA PRO A 80 -0.78 -24.29 1.64
C PRO A 80 0.22 -24.34 0.46
N ASP A 81 -0.24 -24.67 -0.76
CA ASP A 81 0.61 -24.79 -1.94
C ASP A 81 0.49 -23.60 -2.93
N THR A 82 -0.34 -22.62 -2.60
CA THR A 82 -0.70 -21.52 -3.52
C THR A 82 0.26 -20.34 -3.37
N ARG A 83 1.09 -20.07 -4.39
CA ARG A 83 2.12 -19.01 -4.33
C ARG A 83 1.73 -17.67 -4.94
N SER A 84 0.74 -17.65 -5.85
CA SER A 84 0.31 -16.44 -6.55
C SER A 84 -1.15 -16.11 -6.26
N TYR A 85 -1.46 -14.82 -6.11
CA TYR A 85 -2.84 -14.32 -5.90
C TYR A 85 -3.80 -14.74 -7.03
N GLU A 86 -3.28 -14.96 -8.24
CA GLU A 86 -4.03 -15.46 -9.39
C GLU A 86 -4.49 -16.92 -9.21
N ASP A 87 -3.67 -17.80 -8.61
CA ASP A 87 -4.08 -19.18 -8.34
C ASP A 87 -5.10 -19.27 -7.20
N ILE A 88 -5.02 -18.38 -6.21
CA ILE A 88 -6.03 -18.28 -5.13
C ILE A 88 -7.40 -17.95 -5.74
N GLY A 89 -7.44 -17.06 -6.74
CA GLY A 89 -8.66 -16.72 -7.48
C GLY A 89 -9.19 -17.89 -8.33
N MET A 90 -8.29 -18.72 -8.86
CA MET A 90 -8.67 -19.87 -9.71
C MET A 90 -9.39 -20.95 -8.90
N ASP A 91 -8.89 -21.22 -7.70
CA ASP A 91 -9.39 -22.27 -6.83
C ASP A 91 -10.68 -21.86 -6.06
N ALA A 92 -10.89 -20.55 -5.87
CA ALA A 92 -12.04 -19.99 -5.14
C ALA A 92 -13.24 -19.64 -6.04
N PHE A 93 -13.00 -19.10 -7.24
CA PHE A 93 -14.04 -18.55 -8.13
C PHE A 93 -13.95 -19.07 -9.58
N GLY A 94 -12.96 -19.92 -9.90
CA GLY A 94 -12.72 -20.40 -11.26
C GLY A 94 -12.01 -19.36 -12.15
N ARG A 95 -12.02 -19.60 -13.47
CA ARG A 95 -11.25 -18.82 -14.47
C ARG A 95 -11.59 -17.32 -14.49
N TRP A 96 -12.84 -16.96 -14.24
CA TRP A 96 -13.29 -15.56 -14.22
C TRP A 96 -12.81 -14.81 -12.98
N GLY A 97 -12.66 -15.51 -11.84
CA GLY A 97 -12.13 -14.94 -10.60
C GLY A 97 -10.68 -14.49 -10.73
N VAL A 98 -9.86 -15.26 -11.46
CA VAL A 98 -8.45 -14.93 -11.72
C VAL A 98 -8.31 -13.58 -12.42
N ALA A 99 -9.06 -13.38 -13.51
CA ALA A 99 -9.02 -12.13 -14.26
C ALA A 99 -9.50 -10.95 -13.41
N ALA A 100 -10.60 -11.11 -12.66
CA ALA A 100 -11.12 -10.07 -11.79
C ALA A 100 -10.11 -9.65 -10.70
N VAL A 101 -9.43 -10.62 -10.06
CA VAL A 101 -8.39 -10.36 -9.05
C VAL A 101 -7.18 -9.68 -9.67
N ALA A 102 -6.70 -10.15 -10.82
CA ALA A 102 -5.58 -9.54 -11.52
C ALA A 102 -5.87 -8.09 -11.91
N PHE A 103 -7.05 -7.80 -12.47
CA PHE A 103 -7.47 -6.44 -12.80
C PHE A 103 -7.63 -5.57 -11.55
N GLY A 104 -8.21 -6.11 -10.47
CA GLY A 104 -8.40 -5.38 -9.22
C GLY A 104 -7.06 -5.01 -8.55
N VAL A 105 -6.11 -5.95 -8.48
CA VAL A 105 -4.78 -5.70 -7.91
C VAL A 105 -3.98 -4.72 -8.76
N ASN A 106 -3.98 -4.87 -10.08
CA ASN A 106 -3.32 -3.91 -10.97
C ASN A 106 -3.96 -2.52 -10.87
N GLY A 107 -5.29 -2.43 -10.82
CA GLY A 107 -6.02 -1.19 -10.62
C GLY A 107 -5.69 -0.52 -9.29
N ALA A 108 -5.60 -1.31 -8.20
CA ALA A 108 -5.22 -0.81 -6.88
C ALA A 108 -3.77 -0.32 -6.84
N LEU A 109 -2.85 -1.01 -7.53
CA LEU A 109 -1.45 -0.63 -7.62
C LEU A 109 -1.27 0.67 -8.42
N LEU A 110 -1.99 0.81 -9.55
CA LEU A 110 -2.04 2.04 -10.33
C LEU A 110 -2.68 3.18 -9.51
N GLY A 111 -3.79 2.92 -8.82
CA GLY A 111 -4.47 3.92 -8.00
C GLY A 111 -3.58 4.42 -6.85
N THR A 112 -2.90 3.52 -6.14
CA THR A 112 -1.95 3.91 -5.10
C THR A 112 -0.74 4.66 -5.67
N CYS A 113 -0.23 4.27 -6.84
CA CYS A 113 0.81 5.02 -7.54
C CYS A 113 0.36 6.45 -7.87
N CYS A 114 -0.84 6.62 -8.43
CA CYS A 114 -1.43 7.94 -8.72
C CYS A 114 -1.62 8.77 -7.44
N LEU A 115 -2.12 8.17 -6.36
CA LEU A 115 -2.29 8.85 -5.07
C LEU A 115 -0.94 9.33 -4.51
N LEU A 116 0.10 8.49 -4.56
CA LEU A 116 1.44 8.87 -4.11
C LEU A 116 2.04 9.99 -4.98
N MET A 117 1.89 9.94 -6.31
CA MET A 117 2.32 11.04 -7.20
C MET A 117 1.58 12.35 -6.88
N LEU A 118 0.27 12.28 -6.67
CA LEU A 118 -0.55 13.46 -6.39
C LEU A 118 -0.16 14.09 -5.05
N LEU A 119 0.06 13.26 -4.03
CA LEU A 119 0.55 13.73 -2.74
C LEU A 119 1.94 14.34 -2.83
N LEU A 120 2.87 13.71 -3.54
CA LEU A 120 4.19 14.29 -3.75
C LEU A 120 4.07 15.65 -4.45
N GLY A 121 3.25 15.75 -5.50
CA GLY A 121 3.00 17.01 -6.20
C GLY A 121 2.46 18.12 -5.29
N GLN A 122 1.53 17.80 -4.39
CA GLN A 122 1.02 18.78 -3.41
C GLN A 122 2.09 19.21 -2.41
N ASN A 123 2.94 18.29 -1.96
CA ASN A 123 4.05 18.61 -1.06
C ASN A 123 5.11 19.46 -1.78
N SER A 124 5.45 19.14 -3.03
CA SER A 124 6.39 19.91 -3.85
C SER A 124 5.88 21.33 -4.14
N TYR A 125 4.59 21.49 -4.46
CA TYR A 125 4.01 22.81 -4.67
C TYR A 125 4.08 23.67 -3.40
N LYS A 126 3.82 23.09 -2.23
CA LYS A 126 3.96 23.80 -0.95
C LYS A 126 5.41 24.20 -0.66
N LEU A 127 6.37 23.34 -0.96
CA LEU A 127 7.79 23.66 -0.81
C LEU A 127 8.20 24.80 -1.75
N TYR A 128 7.82 24.73 -3.04
CA TYR A 128 8.12 25.78 -4.02
C TYR A 128 7.54 27.14 -3.64
N ASN A 129 6.30 27.16 -3.12
CA ASN A 129 5.67 28.40 -2.69
C ASN A 129 6.24 28.91 -1.35
N GLY A 130 6.69 28.00 -0.48
CA GLY A 130 7.32 28.34 0.80
C GLY A 130 8.69 28.97 0.62
N ILE A 131 9.51 28.43 -0.29
CA ILE A 131 10.81 29.05 -0.62
C ILE A 131 10.62 30.43 -1.26
N ALA A 132 9.65 30.60 -2.18
CA ALA A 132 9.40 31.87 -2.84
C ALA A 132 9.01 33.02 -1.89
N GLN A 133 8.51 32.73 -0.68
CA GLN A 133 8.19 33.71 0.35
C GLN A 133 9.37 34.09 1.24
N GLU A 134 10.44 33.28 1.30
CA GLU A 134 11.60 33.54 2.17
C GLU A 134 12.64 34.47 1.51
N TYR A 135 12.50 34.72 0.21
CA TYR A 135 13.41 35.55 -0.60
C TYR A 135 12.88 36.96 -0.92
N TRP A 136 11.76 37.36 -0.30
CA TRP A 136 11.16 38.70 -0.35
C TRP A 136 10.81 39.16 1.07
#